data_AF-A0A7Y0GLR5-F1
#
_entry.id   AF-A0A7Y0GLR5-F1
#
_cell.length_a   1.000
_cell.length_b   1.000
_cell.length_c   1.000
_cell.angle_alpha   90.00
_cell.angle_beta   90.00
_cell.angle_gamma   90.00
#
_symmetry.space_group_name_H-M   'P 1'
#
loop_
_entity.id
_entity.type
_entity.pdbx_description
1 polymer ?
#
loop_
_entity_poly.entity_id
_entity_poly.type
_entity_poly.pdbx_seq_one_letter_code
_entity_poly.pdbx_strand_id
1 'polypeptide(L)'
;MGQTGRFCVASPYEFFPCEDGGLLWRNEDAVLPHDTRQSTPTLAQEAKGVLRSLMSAHNQKQPLEVNAVDNEIQTFTNTLTAPGCDVRKQDLHTSEHYDVSEDHLESLRWSRWIMRHTNLVRLAARRRENYQRWGNTVAHLPHCAPLFPRLPVDCVPYMFPLRLKHPELHFFALKRLGMPMWRWDEMAGSGCHIASDYRLKMVHLPCHQELTEKQMAWMTTVVNKAMLTLSPGNK
;
A
#
# COMPACT_ATOMS: atom_id res chain seq x y z
N MET A 1 -16.55 -2.49 8.57
CA MET A 1 -15.71 -1.71 9.50
C MET A 1 -16.60 -1.18 10.62
N GLY A 2 -16.08 -0.93 11.82
CA GLY A 2 -16.86 -0.37 12.94
C GLY A 2 -17.62 -1.38 13.82
N GLN A 3 -17.37 -2.69 13.71
CA GLN A 3 -18.03 -3.68 14.59
C GLN A 3 -17.56 -3.59 16.05
N THR A 4 -16.38 -3.01 16.29
CA THR A 4 -15.81 -2.78 17.62
C THR A 4 -15.25 -1.35 17.68
N GLY A 5 -15.43 -0.67 18.81
CA GLY A 5 -15.00 0.72 19.01
C GLY A 5 -16.14 1.73 18.88
N ARG A 6 -15.88 2.98 19.26
CA ARG A 6 -16.88 4.08 19.19
C ARG A 6 -16.82 4.85 17.88
N PHE A 7 -15.64 4.89 17.27
CA PHE A 7 -15.35 5.63 16.05
C PHE A 7 -14.54 4.77 15.09
N CYS A 8 -14.66 5.07 13.80
CA CYS A 8 -13.82 4.52 12.74
C CYS A 8 -13.30 5.68 11.90
N VAL A 9 -12.01 5.70 11.62
CA VAL A 9 -11.40 6.66 10.69
C VAL A 9 -11.05 5.91 9.41
N ALA A 10 -11.28 6.54 8.26
CA ALA A 10 -10.90 5.97 6.96
C ALA A 10 -10.38 7.04 6.03
N SER A 11 -9.42 6.65 5.20
CA SER A 11 -8.77 7.50 4.20
C SER A 11 -9.27 7.14 2.81
N PRO A 12 -10.06 8.00 2.13
CA PRO A 12 -10.56 7.73 0.79
C PRO A 12 -9.49 7.36 -0.24
N TYR A 13 -8.32 8.02 -0.19
CA TYR A 13 -7.25 7.82 -1.15
C TYR A 13 -6.72 6.37 -1.18
N GLU A 14 -7.00 5.56 -0.15
CA GLU A 14 -6.65 4.14 -0.13
C GLU A 14 -7.44 3.32 -1.15
N PHE A 15 -8.62 3.79 -1.54
CA PHE A 15 -9.55 3.11 -2.45
C PHE A 15 -9.88 3.92 -3.70
N PHE A 16 -9.94 5.24 -3.59
CA PHE A 16 -10.35 6.15 -4.65
C PHE A 16 -9.15 6.95 -5.17
N PRO A 17 -9.11 7.29 -6.47
CA PRO A 17 -8.08 8.14 -7.05
C PRO A 17 -8.35 9.62 -6.69
N CYS A 18 -8.38 9.93 -5.41
CA CYS A 18 -8.56 11.27 -4.87
C CYS A 18 -7.37 11.66 -4.00
N GLU A 19 -7.08 12.95 -3.92
CA GLU A 19 -5.88 13.45 -3.25
C GLU A 19 -6.09 13.72 -1.77
N ASP A 20 -7.33 13.91 -1.36
CA ASP A 20 -7.69 14.44 -0.06
C ASP A 20 -8.96 13.80 0.50
N GLY A 21 -9.30 14.26 1.71
CA GLY A 21 -10.45 13.83 2.47
C GLY A 21 -10.09 12.82 3.56
N GLY A 22 -10.99 12.74 4.52
CA GLY A 22 -10.97 11.77 5.61
C GLY A 22 -12.39 11.54 6.07
N LEU A 23 -12.71 10.30 6.44
CA LEU A 23 -13.99 9.98 7.05
C LEU A 23 -13.77 9.70 8.53
N LEU A 24 -14.49 10.42 9.37
CA LEU A 24 -14.75 10.03 10.75
C LEU A 24 -16.17 9.47 10.82
N TRP A 25 -16.26 8.16 10.99
CA TRP A 25 -17.50 7.45 11.20
C TRP A 25 -17.73 7.22 12.69
N ARG A 26 -18.98 7.38 13.13
CA ARG A 26 -19.40 7.08 14.50
C ARG A 26 -20.36 5.89 14.52
N ASN A 27 -20.22 5.06 15.53
CA ASN A 27 -21.25 4.06 15.85
C ASN A 27 -22.41 4.72 16.60
N GLU A 28 -23.58 4.07 16.62
CA GLU A 28 -24.87 4.67 17.02
C GLU A 28 -24.82 5.40 18.38
N ASP A 29 -24.04 4.91 19.34
CA ASP A 29 -23.94 5.48 20.70
C ASP A 29 -22.82 6.53 20.89
N ALA A 30 -22.13 6.91 19.81
CA ALA A 30 -21.02 7.85 19.87
C ALA A 30 -21.45 9.26 19.46
N VAL A 31 -21.07 10.23 20.28
CA VAL A 31 -21.24 11.66 19.99
C VAL A 31 -20.01 12.10 19.22
N LEU A 32 -20.20 12.68 18.03
CA LEU A 32 -19.08 13.30 17.31
C LEU A 32 -18.59 14.50 18.13
N PRO A 33 -17.26 14.74 18.19
CA PRO A 33 -16.73 15.97 18.76
C PRO A 33 -17.45 17.18 18.15
N HIS A 34 -17.73 18.20 18.96
CA HIS A 34 -18.43 19.40 18.50
C HIS A 34 -17.78 19.98 17.24
N ASP A 35 -18.62 20.42 16.30
CA ASP A 35 -18.26 20.99 15.00
C ASP A 35 -17.07 21.95 15.13
N THR A 36 -15.88 21.48 14.78
CA THR A 36 -14.83 22.38 14.34
C THR A 36 -15.28 22.91 12.99
N ARG A 37 -15.63 24.20 12.92
CA ARG A 37 -16.01 24.86 11.67
C ARG A 37 -15.02 24.49 10.58
N GLN A 38 -15.50 23.79 9.56
CA GLN A 38 -14.66 23.40 8.44
C GLN A 38 -14.60 24.55 7.44
N SER A 39 -13.41 24.77 6.89
CA SER A 39 -13.19 25.71 5.80
C SER A 39 -13.53 25.02 4.49
N THR A 40 -14.22 25.69 3.57
CA THR A 40 -14.45 25.15 2.23
C THR A 40 -13.23 25.41 1.33
N PRO A 41 -12.79 24.44 0.51
CA PRO A 41 -11.73 24.65 -0.46
C PRO A 41 -12.01 25.81 -1.42
N THR A 42 -10.96 26.54 -1.78
CA THR A 42 -10.99 27.59 -2.81
C THR A 42 -11.07 26.99 -4.21
N LEU A 43 -11.52 27.78 -5.19
CA LEU A 43 -11.53 27.36 -6.60
C LEU A 43 -10.14 27.00 -7.12
N ALA A 44 -9.09 27.67 -6.62
CA ALA A 44 -7.71 27.37 -7.00
C ALA A 44 -7.26 25.99 -6.47
N GLN A 45 -7.64 25.64 -5.23
CA GLN A 45 -7.40 24.32 -4.66
C GLN A 45 -8.15 23.23 -5.42
N GLU A 46 -9.41 23.47 -5.80
CA GLU A 46 -10.19 22.55 -6.64
C GLU A 46 -9.55 22.33 -8.02
N ALA A 47 -9.16 23.40 -8.71
CA ALA A 47 -8.49 23.30 -10.01
C ALA A 47 -7.16 22.54 -9.91
N LYS A 48 -6.38 22.78 -8.85
CA LYS A 48 -5.14 22.06 -8.57
C LYS A 48 -5.39 20.57 -8.34
N GLY A 49 -6.40 20.20 -7.55
CA GLY A 49 -6.76 18.81 -7.28
C GLY A 49 -7.23 18.06 -8.53
N VAL A 50 -8.00 18.71 -9.41
CA VAL A 50 -8.38 18.16 -10.72
C VAL A 50 -7.14 17.92 -11.58
N LEU A 51 -6.26 18.91 -11.71
CA LEU A 51 -5.06 18.81 -12.54
C LEU A 51 -4.17 17.66 -12.08
N ARG A 52 -3.89 17.55 -10.78
CA ARG A 52 -3.04 16.48 -10.26
C ARG A 52 -3.68 15.10 -10.39
N SER A 53 -5.01 14.98 -10.24
CA SER A 53 -5.73 13.74 -10.53
C SER A 53 -5.54 13.28 -11.98
N LEU A 54 -5.60 14.22 -12.94
CA LEU A 54 -5.38 13.94 -14.36
C LEU A 54 -3.91 13.61 -14.67
N MET A 55 -2.96 14.34 -14.07
CA MET A 55 -1.53 14.07 -14.23
C MET A 55 -1.15 12.69 -13.69
N SER A 56 -1.68 12.30 -12.54
CA SER A 56 -1.46 10.98 -11.95
C SER A 56 -1.94 9.85 -12.88
N ALA A 57 -3.05 10.07 -13.59
CA ALA A 57 -3.55 9.13 -14.60
C ALA A 57 -2.66 9.07 -15.86
N HIS A 58 -1.92 10.13 -16.16
CA HIS A 58 -1.09 10.23 -17.37
C HIS A 58 0.39 9.87 -17.16
N ASN A 59 0.88 9.84 -15.92
CA ASN A 59 2.27 9.52 -15.63
C ASN A 59 2.66 8.16 -16.22
N GLN A 60 3.53 8.21 -17.23
CA GLN A 60 4.03 7.05 -17.94
C GLN A 60 4.77 6.12 -16.97
N LYS A 61 4.23 4.91 -16.83
CA LYS A 61 4.90 3.83 -16.10
C LYS A 61 5.96 3.22 -17.01
N GLN A 62 7.14 2.94 -16.47
CA GLN A 62 8.17 2.20 -17.20
C GLN A 62 7.58 0.90 -17.78
N PRO A 63 7.99 0.49 -19.00
CA PRO A 63 7.50 -0.74 -19.59
C PRO A 63 7.91 -1.92 -18.70
N LEU A 64 6.91 -2.66 -18.21
CA LEU A 64 7.12 -3.83 -17.37
C LEU A 64 7.34 -5.07 -18.24
N GLU A 65 8.57 -5.51 -18.43
CA GLU A 65 8.87 -6.64 -19.30
C GLU A 65 9.07 -7.93 -18.49
N VAL A 66 8.06 -8.81 -18.52
CA VAL A 66 8.08 -10.09 -17.76
C VAL A 66 9.27 -10.96 -18.15
N ASN A 67 9.66 -10.94 -19.44
CA ASN A 67 10.76 -11.75 -19.96
C ASN A 67 12.14 -11.24 -19.51
N ALA A 68 12.24 -9.98 -19.05
CA ALA A 68 13.49 -9.40 -18.58
C ALA A 68 13.80 -9.74 -17.11
N VAL A 69 12.79 -10.17 -16.34
CA VAL A 69 12.89 -10.39 -14.89
C VAL A 69 14.01 -11.36 -14.52
N ASP A 70 14.23 -12.42 -15.29
CA ASP A 70 15.30 -13.39 -15.04
C ASP A 70 16.69 -12.73 -15.15
N ASN A 71 16.91 -11.92 -16.18
CA ASN A 71 18.16 -11.19 -16.38
C ASN A 71 18.34 -10.10 -15.31
N GLU A 72 17.27 -9.42 -14.90
CA GLU A 72 17.31 -8.41 -13.83
C GLU A 72 17.70 -9.03 -12.49
N ILE A 73 17.12 -10.19 -12.14
CA ILE A 73 17.46 -10.92 -10.91
C ILE A 73 18.89 -11.45 -10.95
N GLN A 74 19.33 -11.98 -12.10
CA GLN A 74 20.71 -12.43 -12.25
C GLN A 74 21.71 -11.27 -12.13
N THR A 75 21.41 -10.13 -12.77
CA THR A 75 22.21 -8.91 -12.67
C THR A 75 22.26 -8.40 -11.24
N PHE A 76 21.12 -8.39 -10.54
CA PHE A 76 21.05 -8.05 -9.13
C PHE A 76 21.90 -9.00 -8.28
N THR A 77 21.78 -10.31 -8.49
CA THR A 77 22.54 -11.32 -7.74
C THR A 77 24.06 -11.14 -7.91
N ASN A 78 24.51 -10.86 -9.14
CA ASN A 78 25.93 -10.63 -9.44
C ASN A 78 26.48 -9.32 -8.87
N THR A 79 25.61 -8.31 -8.67
CA THR A 79 25.99 -6.99 -8.17
C THR A 79 25.75 -6.81 -6.67
N LEU A 80 25.07 -7.76 -6.02
CA LEU A 80 24.77 -7.70 -4.60
C LEU A 80 26.03 -7.91 -3.77
N THR A 81 26.60 -6.82 -3.28
CA THR A 81 27.78 -6.84 -2.40
C THR A 81 27.42 -6.95 -0.92
N ALA A 82 26.25 -6.45 -0.51
CA ALA A 82 25.77 -6.48 0.86
C ALA A 82 24.23 -6.46 0.94
N PRO A 83 23.61 -7.09 1.95
CA PRO A 83 22.18 -7.00 2.20
C PRO A 83 21.77 -5.59 2.64
N GLY A 84 20.47 -5.32 2.62
CA GLY A 84 19.91 -4.07 3.16
C GLY A 84 20.17 -3.93 4.66
N CYS A 85 20.40 -2.69 5.11
CA CYS A 85 20.59 -2.36 6.52
C CYS A 85 19.41 -1.51 7.01
N ASP A 86 18.87 -1.83 8.18
CA ASP A 86 17.84 -1.03 8.86
C ASP A 86 18.51 -0.08 9.86
N VAL A 87 18.09 1.18 9.86
CA VAL A 87 18.57 2.20 10.80
C VAL A 87 17.37 2.81 11.49
N ARG A 88 17.35 2.73 12.82
CA ARG A 88 16.34 3.40 13.63
C ARG A 88 16.77 4.83 13.91
N LYS A 89 15.94 5.79 13.54
CA LYS A 89 16.07 7.20 13.94
C LYS A 89 14.86 7.56 14.79
N GLN A 90 15.11 8.31 15.85
CA GLN A 90 14.04 8.93 16.62
C GLN A 90 13.82 10.32 16.03
N ASP A 91 12.60 10.58 15.61
CA ASP A 91 12.15 11.90 15.18
C ASP A 91 11.08 12.39 16.15
N LEU A 92 11.16 13.65 16.53
CA LEU A 92 10.21 14.33 17.41
C LEU A 92 9.29 15.29 16.64
N HIS A 93 9.48 15.41 15.33
CA HIS A 93 8.66 16.24 14.46
C HIS A 93 7.35 15.52 14.08
N THR A 94 6.35 16.31 13.68
CA THR A 94 5.16 15.78 13.01
C THR A 94 5.57 15.09 11.70
N SER A 95 4.76 14.13 11.24
CA SER A 95 4.99 13.46 9.95
C SER A 95 5.25 14.50 8.84
N GLU A 96 6.17 14.20 7.93
CA GLU A 96 6.43 15.03 6.74
C GLU A 96 5.19 15.18 5.83
N HIS A 97 4.20 14.30 6.01
CA HIS A 97 2.93 14.34 5.30
C HIS A 97 1.84 15.16 6.00
N TYR A 98 2.10 15.68 7.21
CA TYR A 98 1.16 16.53 7.92
C TYR A 98 1.36 17.99 7.53
N ASP A 99 0.32 18.60 6.95
CA ASP A 99 0.26 20.02 6.64
C ASP A 99 -0.80 20.69 7.50
N VAL A 100 -0.37 21.54 8.44
CA VAL A 100 -1.25 22.30 9.33
C VAL A 100 -2.21 23.23 8.57
N SER A 101 -1.87 23.62 7.33
CA SER A 101 -2.76 24.44 6.50
C SER A 101 -3.97 23.67 5.95
N GLU A 102 -3.92 22.33 6.00
CA GLU A 102 -5.03 21.46 5.63
C GLU A 102 -5.92 21.10 6.84
N ASP A 103 -5.56 21.53 8.05
CA ASP A 103 -6.39 21.32 9.23
C ASP A 103 -7.77 21.96 9.08
N HIS A 104 -8.80 21.20 9.46
CA HIS A 104 -10.20 21.60 9.37
C HIS A 104 -10.65 22.03 7.95
N LEU A 105 -9.91 21.65 6.91
CA LEU A 105 -10.34 21.85 5.53
C LEU A 105 -11.33 20.75 5.13
N GLU A 106 -12.47 21.11 4.57
CA GLU A 106 -13.35 20.12 3.95
C GLU A 106 -12.65 19.47 2.76
N SER A 107 -13.06 18.24 2.42
CA SER A 107 -12.55 17.60 1.22
C SER A 107 -12.89 18.43 -0.04
N LEU A 108 -12.15 18.23 -1.13
CA LEU A 108 -12.47 18.78 -2.44
C LEU A 108 -13.81 18.25 -2.95
N ARG A 109 -14.58 19.09 -3.63
CA ARG A 109 -15.81 18.71 -4.34
C ARG A 109 -15.50 17.69 -5.42
N TRP A 110 -14.35 17.84 -6.09
CA TRP A 110 -13.86 16.89 -7.07
C TRP A 110 -13.64 15.50 -6.46
N SER A 111 -12.98 15.41 -5.31
CA SER A 111 -12.78 14.15 -4.59
C SER A 111 -14.09 13.48 -4.19
N ARG A 112 -15.05 14.26 -3.66
CA ARG A 112 -16.41 13.76 -3.39
C ARG A 112 -17.12 13.26 -4.65
N TRP A 113 -16.94 13.95 -5.77
CA TRP A 113 -17.51 13.55 -7.06
C TRP A 113 -16.93 12.19 -7.50
N ILE A 114 -15.60 12.02 -7.48
CA ILE A 114 -14.93 10.75 -7.79
C ILE A 114 -15.48 9.62 -6.92
N MET A 115 -15.52 9.82 -5.59
CA MET A 115 -15.99 8.81 -4.66
C MET A 115 -17.43 8.37 -4.95
N ARG A 116 -18.33 9.32 -5.25
CA ARG A 116 -19.74 9.05 -5.55
C ARG A 116 -19.97 8.34 -6.88
N HIS A 117 -19.10 8.56 -7.86
CA HIS A 117 -19.25 8.01 -9.21
C HIS A 117 -18.34 6.80 -9.48
N THR A 118 -17.53 6.40 -8.51
CA THR A 118 -16.71 5.19 -8.60
C THR A 118 -17.61 3.96 -8.55
N ASN A 119 -17.45 3.06 -9.52
CA ASN A 119 -18.14 1.76 -9.50
C ASN A 119 -17.55 0.86 -8.40
N LEU A 120 -18.18 0.88 -7.22
CA LEU A 120 -17.74 0.12 -6.04
C LEU A 120 -17.75 -1.38 -6.26
N VAL A 121 -18.69 -1.91 -7.06
CA VAL A 121 -18.77 -3.35 -7.37
C VAL A 121 -17.55 -3.79 -8.18
N ARG A 122 -17.20 -3.06 -9.24
CA ARG A 122 -15.97 -3.31 -10.03
C ARG A 122 -14.73 -3.18 -9.16
N LEU A 123 -14.64 -2.10 -8.38
CA LEU A 123 -13.50 -1.84 -7.49
C LEU A 123 -13.28 -2.99 -6.51
N ALA A 124 -14.35 -3.41 -5.82
CA ALA A 124 -14.30 -4.50 -4.86
C ALA A 124 -13.91 -5.83 -5.52
N ALA A 125 -14.55 -6.16 -6.66
CA ALA A 125 -14.28 -7.40 -7.39
C ALA A 125 -12.81 -7.48 -7.83
N ARG A 126 -12.27 -6.43 -8.48
CA ARG A 126 -10.88 -6.42 -8.96
C ARG A 126 -9.87 -6.50 -7.81
N ARG A 127 -10.12 -5.83 -6.69
CA ARG A 127 -9.25 -5.92 -5.51
C ARG A 127 -9.21 -7.33 -4.93
N ARG A 128 -10.37 -7.98 -4.83
CA ARG A 128 -10.49 -9.36 -4.35
C ARG A 128 -9.80 -10.35 -5.29
N GLU A 129 -9.96 -10.18 -6.60
CA GLU A 129 -9.29 -10.99 -7.62
C GLU A 129 -7.75 -10.88 -7.51
N ASN A 130 -7.22 -9.65 -7.43
CA ASN A 130 -5.79 -9.41 -7.27
C ASN A 130 -5.24 -9.99 -5.96
N TYR A 131 -6.01 -9.90 -4.87
CA TYR A 131 -5.67 -10.50 -3.59
C TYR A 131 -5.57 -12.03 -3.68
N GLN A 132 -6.54 -12.68 -4.33
CA GLN A 132 -6.53 -14.12 -4.56
C GLN A 132 -5.35 -14.55 -5.44
N ARG A 133 -5.04 -13.77 -6.47
CA ARG A 133 -3.86 -14.01 -7.33
C ARG A 133 -2.58 -14.00 -6.53
N TRP A 134 -2.38 -13.03 -5.64
CA TRP A 134 -1.26 -13.03 -4.71
C TRP A 134 -1.24 -14.28 -3.84
N GLY A 135 -2.38 -14.63 -3.23
CA GLY A 135 -2.53 -15.83 -2.41
C GLY A 135 -2.07 -17.10 -3.13
N ASN A 136 -2.51 -17.29 -4.37
CA ASN A 136 -2.13 -18.43 -5.21
C ASN A 136 -0.63 -18.40 -5.56
N THR A 137 -0.08 -17.23 -5.91
CA THR A 137 1.34 -17.11 -6.25
C THR A 137 2.25 -17.46 -5.08
N VAL A 138 1.94 -16.99 -3.87
CA VAL A 138 2.84 -17.13 -2.72
C VAL A 138 2.64 -18.41 -1.92
N ALA A 139 1.55 -19.15 -2.13
CA ALA A 139 1.20 -20.34 -1.36
C ALA A 139 2.30 -21.41 -1.30
N HIS A 140 3.13 -21.48 -2.35
CA HIS A 140 4.17 -22.51 -2.49
C HIS A 140 5.59 -21.93 -2.49
N LEU A 141 5.74 -20.62 -2.28
CA LEU A 141 7.05 -20.00 -2.34
C LEU A 141 7.82 -20.21 -1.03
N PRO A 142 9.14 -20.47 -1.11
CA PRO A 142 9.98 -20.43 0.07
C PRO A 142 10.16 -18.98 0.54
N HIS A 143 10.72 -18.82 1.74
CA HIS A 143 11.11 -17.52 2.31
C HIS A 143 10.02 -16.45 2.50
N CYS A 144 8.76 -16.73 2.18
CA CYS A 144 7.64 -15.85 2.49
C CYS A 144 6.39 -16.63 2.92
N ALA A 145 5.43 -15.93 3.53
CA ALA A 145 4.12 -16.48 3.85
C ALA A 145 3.07 -15.37 3.91
N PRO A 146 1.85 -15.59 3.39
CA PRO A 146 0.78 -14.62 3.55
C PRO A 146 0.35 -14.56 5.02
N LEU A 147 0.10 -13.35 5.54
CA LEU A 147 -0.45 -13.21 6.89
C LEU A 147 -1.91 -13.68 6.96
N PHE A 148 -2.69 -13.34 5.93
CA PHE A 148 -4.08 -13.75 5.78
C PHE A 148 -4.29 -14.47 4.43
N PRO A 149 -4.09 -15.79 4.37
CA PRO A 149 -4.18 -16.53 3.09
C PRO A 149 -5.59 -16.54 2.49
N ARG A 150 -6.62 -16.37 3.32
CA ARG A 150 -8.02 -16.33 2.88
C ARG A 150 -8.62 -14.97 3.20
N LEU A 151 -9.26 -14.37 2.21
CA LEU A 151 -9.99 -13.13 2.35
C LEU A 151 -11.44 -13.43 2.76
N PRO A 152 -11.98 -12.82 3.83
CA PRO A 152 -13.39 -12.96 4.18
C PRO A 152 -14.32 -12.54 3.03
N VAL A 153 -15.54 -13.10 3.00
CA VAL A 153 -16.52 -12.86 1.92
C VAL A 153 -16.86 -11.36 1.81
N ASP A 154 -17.06 -10.70 2.94
CA ASP A 154 -17.52 -9.30 2.99
C ASP A 154 -16.37 -8.28 3.13
N CYS A 155 -15.16 -8.66 2.71
CA CYS A 155 -13.96 -7.83 2.83
C CYS A 155 -13.48 -7.33 1.47
N VAL A 156 -13.17 -6.02 1.38
CA VAL A 156 -12.43 -5.43 0.26
C VAL A 156 -11.02 -5.12 0.75
N PRO A 157 -9.97 -5.72 0.16
CA PRO A 157 -8.63 -5.58 0.69
C PRO A 157 -8.01 -4.23 0.29
N TYR A 158 -7.36 -3.58 1.27
CA TYR A 158 -6.51 -2.41 1.02
C TYR A 158 -5.20 -2.82 0.33
N MET A 159 -4.53 -3.83 0.89
CA MET A 159 -3.28 -4.41 0.42
C MET A 159 -3.27 -5.93 0.68
N PHE A 160 -2.30 -6.64 0.09
CA PHE A 160 -2.01 -8.03 0.42
C PHE A 160 -0.81 -8.11 1.38
N PRO A 161 -0.98 -8.58 2.63
CA PRO A 161 0.10 -8.65 3.61
C PRO A 161 0.95 -9.91 3.43
N LEU A 162 2.21 -9.72 3.04
CA LEU A 162 3.19 -10.79 2.90
C LEU A 162 4.26 -10.66 4.00
N ARG A 163 4.52 -11.74 4.73
CA ARG A 163 5.63 -11.82 5.69
C ARG A 163 6.85 -12.46 5.02
N LEU A 164 7.98 -11.76 5.05
CA LEU A 164 9.29 -12.22 4.58
C LEU A 164 10.07 -12.87 5.72
N LYS A 165 10.79 -13.96 5.44
CA LYS A 165 11.70 -14.61 6.40
C LYS A 165 13.03 -13.86 6.52
N HIS A 166 13.53 -13.30 5.41
CA HIS A 166 14.82 -12.62 5.29
C HIS A 166 14.63 -11.22 4.68
N PRO A 167 14.02 -10.27 5.41
CA PRO A 167 13.66 -8.96 4.87
C PRO A 167 14.88 -8.18 4.35
N GLU A 168 16.03 -8.27 5.00
CA GLU A 168 17.28 -7.62 4.57
C GLU A 168 17.74 -8.02 3.15
N LEU A 169 17.41 -9.25 2.72
CA LEU A 169 17.69 -9.74 1.38
C LEU A 169 16.50 -9.46 0.44
N HIS A 170 15.33 -10.02 0.77
CA HIS A 170 14.20 -10.04 -0.16
C HIS A 170 13.52 -8.69 -0.30
N PHE A 171 13.33 -7.92 0.78
CA PHE A 171 12.75 -6.58 0.64
C PHE A 171 13.69 -5.67 -0.14
N PHE A 172 14.98 -5.71 0.17
CA PHE A 172 15.99 -4.92 -0.54
C PHE A 172 16.05 -5.24 -2.03
N ALA A 173 16.08 -6.53 -2.39
CA ALA A 173 16.08 -6.99 -3.77
C ALA A 173 14.84 -6.55 -4.53
N LEU A 174 13.65 -6.83 -3.97
CA LEU A 174 12.38 -6.46 -4.58
C LEU A 174 12.27 -4.94 -4.78
N LYS A 175 12.71 -4.11 -3.81
CA LYS A 175 12.74 -2.64 -3.99
C LYS A 175 13.68 -2.21 -5.11
N ARG A 176 14.87 -2.83 -5.21
CA ARG A 176 15.86 -2.54 -6.26
C ARG A 176 15.37 -2.92 -7.66
N LEU A 177 14.57 -3.98 -7.76
CA LEU A 177 13.88 -4.40 -8.98
C LEU A 177 12.67 -3.53 -9.34
N GLY A 178 12.39 -2.47 -8.57
CA GLY A 178 11.28 -1.55 -8.84
C GLY A 178 9.90 -2.07 -8.39
N MET A 179 9.85 -3.13 -7.57
CA MET A 179 8.58 -3.65 -7.05
C MET A 179 7.85 -2.58 -6.21
N PRO A 180 6.60 -2.19 -6.56
CA PRO A 180 5.84 -1.21 -5.81
C PRO A 180 5.30 -1.86 -4.52
N MET A 181 6.05 -1.74 -3.44
CA MET A 181 5.66 -2.26 -2.12
C MET A 181 6.11 -1.33 -0.99
N TRP A 182 5.39 -1.40 0.12
CA TRP A 182 5.55 -0.59 1.32
C TRP A 182 5.65 -1.45 2.58
N ARG A 183 6.04 -0.84 3.70
CA ARG A 183 6.03 -1.43 5.05
C ARG A 183 5.43 -0.43 6.03
N TRP A 184 5.25 -0.86 7.27
CA TRP A 184 5.02 0.04 8.41
C TRP A 184 6.32 0.25 9.20
N ASP A 185 7.40 0.63 8.52
CA ASP A 185 8.72 0.82 9.13
C ASP A 185 8.86 2.16 9.87
N GLU A 186 7.95 3.12 9.63
CA GLU A 186 7.82 4.40 10.34
C GLU A 186 7.03 4.32 11.66
N MET A 187 6.64 3.11 12.09
CA MET A 187 5.88 2.94 13.34
C MET A 187 6.72 3.28 14.58
N ALA A 188 6.04 3.86 15.58
CA ALA A 188 6.59 4.07 16.92
C ALA A 188 7.15 2.75 17.50
N GLY A 189 8.26 2.86 18.24
CA GLY A 189 8.84 1.73 18.95
C GLY A 189 7.80 1.07 19.86
N SER A 190 7.56 -0.23 19.67
CA SER A 190 6.59 -0.99 20.45
C SER A 190 7.29 -2.05 21.28
N GLY A 191 6.90 -2.16 22.56
CA GLY A 191 7.30 -3.29 23.41
C GLY A 191 6.65 -4.62 23.02
N CYS A 192 5.67 -4.60 22.10
CA CYS A 192 5.05 -5.82 21.58
C CYS A 192 6.02 -6.54 20.63
N HIS A 193 6.38 -7.77 20.97
CA HIS A 193 7.28 -8.59 20.16
C HIS A 193 6.74 -8.85 18.75
N ILE A 194 5.41 -9.02 18.59
CA ILE A 194 4.77 -9.21 17.27
C ILE A 194 4.96 -7.95 16.41
N ALA A 195 4.67 -6.78 16.97
CA ALA A 195 4.85 -5.52 16.25
C ALA A 195 6.32 -5.30 15.86
N SER A 196 7.24 -5.62 16.77
CA SER A 196 8.68 -5.54 16.50
C SER A 196 9.15 -6.50 15.39
N ASP A 197 8.63 -7.74 15.36
CA ASP A 197 8.92 -8.71 14.29
C ASP A 197 8.36 -8.23 12.94
N TYR A 198 7.13 -7.72 12.96
CA TYR A 198 6.38 -7.35 11.77
C TYR A 198 6.89 -6.08 11.09
N ARG A 199 7.43 -5.13 11.85
CA ARG A 199 7.96 -3.84 11.33
C ARG A 199 8.84 -4.01 10.09
N LEU A 200 9.74 -5.00 10.09
CA LEU A 200 10.66 -5.23 8.97
C LEU A 200 10.22 -6.35 8.03
N LYS A 201 9.51 -7.36 8.56
CA LYS A 201 9.18 -8.57 7.82
C LYS A 201 7.88 -8.47 7.04
N MET A 202 6.93 -7.63 7.46
CA MET A 202 5.66 -7.47 6.76
C MET A 202 5.77 -6.42 5.68
N VAL A 203 5.43 -6.82 4.45
CA VAL A 203 5.34 -5.94 3.29
C VAL A 203 3.92 -5.90 2.76
N HIS A 204 3.53 -4.76 2.22
CA HIS A 204 2.25 -4.53 1.58
C HIS A 204 2.41 -4.66 0.08
N LEU A 205 1.86 -5.74 -0.47
CA LEU A 205 1.78 -5.91 -1.91
C LEU A 205 0.51 -5.25 -2.43
N PRO A 206 0.59 -4.55 -3.58
CA PRO A 206 -0.54 -3.83 -4.12
C PRO A 206 -1.57 -4.81 -4.67
N CYS A 207 -2.83 -4.59 -4.34
CA CYS A 207 -3.95 -5.32 -4.91
C CYS A 207 -5.05 -4.37 -5.42
N HIS A 208 -4.72 -3.11 -5.73
CA HIS A 208 -5.69 -2.11 -6.14
C HIS A 208 -6.34 -2.42 -7.50
N GLN A 209 -7.52 -1.84 -7.74
CA GLN A 209 -8.41 -2.18 -8.85
C GLN A 209 -7.87 -1.81 -10.25
N GLU A 210 -7.03 -0.78 -10.33
CA GLU A 210 -6.44 -0.31 -11.60
C GLU A 210 -5.13 -1.03 -11.97
N LEU A 211 -4.78 -2.13 -11.28
CA LEU A 211 -3.68 -2.98 -11.72
C LEU A 211 -4.08 -3.71 -13.00
N THR A 212 -3.26 -3.54 -14.04
CA THR A 212 -3.42 -4.25 -15.31
C THR A 212 -2.93 -5.69 -15.19
N GLU A 213 -3.37 -6.55 -16.10
CA GLU A 213 -2.87 -7.94 -16.17
C GLU A 213 -1.36 -8.02 -16.38
N LYS A 214 -0.80 -7.12 -17.20
CA LYS A 214 0.66 -7.01 -17.41
C LYS A 214 1.38 -6.64 -16.11
N GLN A 215 0.84 -5.69 -15.34
CA GLN A 215 1.39 -5.30 -14.04
C GLN A 215 1.34 -6.44 -13.03
N MET A 216 0.18 -7.08 -12.88
CA MET A 216 0.04 -8.22 -11.97
C MET A 216 0.95 -9.38 -12.36
N ALA A 217 1.03 -9.72 -13.65
CA ALA A 217 1.93 -10.76 -14.15
C ALA A 217 3.38 -10.45 -13.79
N TRP A 218 3.87 -9.26 -14.15
CA TRP A 218 5.24 -8.83 -13.84
C TRP A 218 5.52 -8.90 -12.33
N MET A 219 4.66 -8.32 -11.50
CA MET A 219 4.83 -8.33 -10.05
C MET A 219 4.87 -9.74 -9.47
N THR A 220 3.97 -10.63 -9.90
CA THR A 220 3.95 -12.02 -9.43
C THR A 220 5.19 -12.79 -9.88
N THR A 221 5.69 -12.55 -11.10
CA THR A 221 6.92 -13.16 -11.61
C THR A 221 8.13 -12.70 -10.82
N VAL A 222 8.26 -11.38 -10.57
CA VAL A 222 9.37 -10.81 -9.79
C VAL A 222 9.40 -11.44 -8.39
N VAL A 223 8.26 -11.50 -7.69
CA VAL A 223 8.19 -12.13 -6.36
C VAL A 223 8.53 -13.62 -6.43
N ASN A 224 7.95 -14.36 -7.37
CA ASN A 224 8.20 -15.80 -7.51
C ASN A 224 9.69 -16.09 -7.72
N LYS A 225 10.31 -15.42 -8.69
CA LYS A 225 11.72 -15.62 -9.04
C LYS A 225 12.64 -15.15 -7.91
N ALA A 226 12.38 -13.99 -7.31
CA ALA A 226 13.20 -13.50 -6.20
C ALA A 226 13.18 -14.47 -5.01
N MET A 227 12.02 -15.04 -4.67
CA MET A 227 11.92 -16.01 -3.57
C MET A 227 12.61 -17.34 -3.89
N LEU A 228 12.56 -17.81 -5.13
CA LEU A 228 13.18 -19.08 -5.53
C LEU A 228 14.70 -18.98 -5.71
N THR A 229 15.20 -17.85 -6.23
CA THR A 229 16.61 -17.68 -6.60
C THR A 229 17.44 -17.12 -5.44
N LEU A 230 16.88 -16.20 -4.65
CA LEU A 230 17.63 -15.53 -3.59
C LEU A 230 17.49 -16.31 -2.28
N SER A 231 18.55 -17.04 -1.92
CA SER A 231 18.63 -17.78 -0.66
C SER A 231 19.67 -17.15 0.28
N PRO A 232 19.42 -17.13 1.60
CA PRO A 232 20.45 -16.77 2.57
C PRO A 232 21.53 -17.85 2.55
N GLY A 233 22.69 -17.55 1.97
CA GLY A 233 23.81 -18.48 1.87
C GLY A 233 24.45 -18.61 0.49
N ASN A 234 23.85 -18.06 -0.58
CA ASN A 234 24.55 -17.91 -1.86
C ASN A 234 25.57 -16.75 -1.74
N LYS A 235 26.74 -17.07 -1.21
CA LYS A 235 28.00 -16.34 -1.44
C LYS A 235 28.95 -17.27 -2.16
#